data_AF-A0A1M4XNF2-F1
#
_entry.id   AF-A0A1M4XNF2-F1
#
_cell.length_a   1.000
_cell.length_b   1.000
_cell.length_c   1.000
_cell.angle_alpha   90.00
_cell.angle_beta   90.00
_cell.angle_gamma   90.00
#
_symmetry.space_group_name_H-M   'P 1'
#
loop_
_entity.id
_entity.type
_entity.pdbx_description
1 polymer ?
#
loop_
_entity_poly.entity_id
_entity_poly.type
_entity_poly.pdbx_seq_one_letter_code
_entity_poly.pdbx_strand_id
1 'polypeptide(L)'
;MNIEGGSLDQMRLSYASSCVKEVAAGERSVFRSYRSRTKGVGNLIMNDGLIGAVVFLESKAKNDKGVERLVLDLSRWIAKRFLHNCKTHDTDERRLPRTVLDAMVHASSTDYMRMTEETMQLVRWLRQLVDVYDPGRIEDAR
;
A
#
# COMPACT_ATOMS: atom_id res chain seq x y z
N MET A 1 14.48 -28.73 -0.82
CA MET A 1 14.74 -27.71 -1.86
C MET A 1 14.06 -26.43 -1.39
N ASN A 2 14.79 -25.55 -0.70
CA ASN A 2 14.28 -24.34 -0.05
C ASN A 2 14.81 -23.12 -0.79
N ILE A 3 13.94 -22.41 -1.50
CA ILE A 3 14.14 -21.05 -2.01
C ILE A 3 12.84 -20.36 -1.56
N GLU A 4 12.76 -19.32 -0.72
CA GLU A 4 13.58 -18.12 -0.54
C GLU A 4 13.40 -17.59 0.91
N GLY A 5 14.50 -17.37 1.64
CA GLY A 5 14.48 -16.80 2.99
C GLY A 5 14.99 -15.36 3.01
N GLY A 6 14.16 -14.39 2.64
CA GLY A 6 14.47 -12.96 2.82
C GLY A 6 13.96 -12.44 4.17
N SER A 7 14.62 -11.44 4.75
CA SER A 7 14.09 -10.77 5.95
C SER A 7 12.73 -10.13 5.65
N LEU A 8 11.89 -9.93 6.66
CA LEU A 8 10.59 -9.26 6.47
C LEU A 8 10.76 -7.86 5.83
N ASP A 9 11.87 -7.19 6.12
CA ASP A 9 12.21 -5.91 5.52
C ASP A 9 12.55 -6.03 4.02
N GLN A 10 13.25 -7.10 3.62
CA GLN A 10 13.49 -7.41 2.22
C GLN A 10 12.18 -7.70 1.46
N MET A 11 11.22 -8.37 2.10
CA MET A 11 9.90 -8.61 1.51
C MET A 11 9.13 -7.29 1.29
N ARG A 12 9.16 -6.38 2.28
CA ARG A 12 8.54 -5.05 2.16
C ARG A 12 9.18 -4.24 1.05
N LEU A 13 10.51 -4.19 1.01
CA LEU A 13 11.28 -3.49 -0.03
C LEU A 13 10.93 -4.05 -1.42
N SER A 14 10.95 -5.37 -1.58
CA SER A 14 10.61 -6.00 -2.85
C SER A 14 9.18 -5.68 -3.29
N TYR A 15 8.21 -5.78 -2.37
CA TYR A 15 6.81 -5.48 -2.67
C TYR A 15 6.62 -4.01 -3.04
N ALA A 16 7.12 -3.10 -2.21
CA ALA A 16 7.06 -1.66 -2.44
C ALA A 16 7.72 -1.27 -3.78
N SER A 17 8.86 -1.88 -4.11
CA SER A 17 9.53 -1.63 -5.39
C SER A 17 8.70 -2.07 -6.58
N SER A 18 8.01 -3.21 -6.50
CA SER A 18 7.12 -3.65 -7.58
C SER A 18 5.95 -2.68 -7.76
N CYS A 19 5.28 -2.29 -6.67
CA CYS A 19 4.19 -1.33 -6.71
C CYS A 19 4.62 -0.01 -7.37
N VAL A 20 5.71 0.60 -6.89
CA VAL A 20 6.15 1.90 -7.40
C VAL A 20 6.58 1.82 -8.87
N LYS A 21 7.30 0.76 -9.28
CA LYS A 21 7.70 0.56 -10.68
C LYS A 21 6.50 0.45 -11.61
N GLU A 22 5.46 -0.28 -11.20
CA GLU A 22 4.26 -0.45 -12.01
C GLU A 22 3.53 0.87 -12.22
N VAL A 23 3.41 1.70 -11.17
CA VAL A 23 2.82 3.03 -11.29
C VAL A 23 3.70 3.97 -12.12
N ALA A 24 5.02 3.91 -11.95
CA ALA A 24 5.99 4.73 -12.69
C ALA A 24 6.01 4.43 -14.20
N ALA A 25 5.69 3.19 -14.60
CA ALA A 25 5.59 2.79 -15.99
C ALA A 25 4.29 3.28 -16.68
N GLY A 26 3.32 3.79 -15.91
CA GLY A 26 2.03 4.26 -16.42
C GLY A 26 1.96 5.76 -16.69
N GLU A 27 0.75 6.31 -16.57
CA GLU A 27 0.49 7.75 -16.76
C GLU A 27 1.22 8.61 -15.69
N ARG A 28 1.94 9.66 -16.11
CA ARG A 28 2.67 10.56 -15.20
C ARG A 28 1.76 11.23 -14.15
N SER A 29 0.52 11.54 -14.51
CA SER A 29 -0.50 12.10 -13.60
C SER A 29 -0.84 11.15 -12.46
N VAL A 30 -0.99 9.86 -12.77
CA VAL A 30 -1.26 8.78 -11.79
C VAL A 30 -0.08 8.63 -10.84
N PHE A 31 1.14 8.58 -11.37
CA PHE A 31 2.36 8.53 -10.54
C PHE A 31 2.49 9.74 -9.62
N ARG A 32 2.25 10.95 -10.14
CA ARG A 32 2.32 12.18 -9.33
C ARG A 32 1.34 12.14 -8.17
N SER A 33 0.11 11.70 -8.40
CA SER A 33 -0.87 11.57 -7.32
C SER A 33 -0.47 10.47 -6.33
N TYR A 34 -0.08 9.29 -6.81
CA TYR A 34 0.40 8.19 -5.98
C TYR A 34 1.56 8.63 -5.07
N ARG A 35 2.57 9.33 -5.63
CA ARG A 35 3.72 9.89 -4.91
C ARG A 35 3.27 10.89 -3.85
N SER A 36 2.44 11.85 -4.22
CA SER A 36 1.89 12.86 -3.30
C SER A 36 1.20 12.20 -2.11
N ARG A 37 0.34 11.20 -2.39
CA ARG A 37 -0.42 10.53 -1.34
C ARG A 37 0.44 9.64 -0.47
N THR A 38 1.41 8.93 -1.04
CA THR A 38 2.37 8.10 -0.30
C THR A 38 3.17 8.94 0.71
N LYS A 39 3.48 10.20 0.40
CA LYS A 39 4.15 11.12 1.33
C LYS A 39 3.28 11.53 2.52
N GLY A 40 1.95 11.58 2.35
CA GLY A 40 1.01 12.01 3.38
C GLY A 40 0.38 10.87 4.20
N VAL A 41 0.29 9.65 3.66
CA VAL A 41 -0.49 8.57 4.28
C VAL A 41 0.05 8.12 5.65
N GLY A 42 1.35 8.23 5.88
CA GLY A 42 1.93 7.92 7.20
C GLY A 42 1.38 8.83 8.31
N ASN A 43 1.25 10.14 8.04
CA ASN A 43 0.65 11.07 9.00
C ASN A 43 -0.83 10.81 9.21
N LEU A 44 -1.53 10.42 8.14
CA LEU A 44 -2.94 10.06 8.20
C LEU A 44 -3.16 8.84 9.12
N ILE A 45 -2.33 7.80 9.01
CA ILE A 45 -2.39 6.61 9.87
C ILE A 45 -2.11 6.99 11.34
N MET A 46 -1.15 7.88 11.60
CA MET A 46 -0.81 8.29 12.97
C MET A 46 -1.92 9.09 13.64
N ASN A 47 -2.63 9.95 12.89
CA ASN A 47 -3.65 10.84 13.44
C ASN A 47 -5.03 10.18 13.50
N ASP A 48 -5.43 9.47 12.44
CA ASP A 48 -6.79 8.95 12.27
C ASP A 48 -6.86 7.42 12.41
N GLY A 49 -5.73 6.76 12.69
CA GLY A 49 -5.61 5.31 12.71
C GLY A 49 -5.60 4.69 11.32
N LEU A 50 -5.28 3.40 11.24
CA LEU A 50 -5.24 2.66 9.98
C LEU A 50 -6.61 2.57 9.31
N ILE A 51 -7.68 2.29 10.07
CA ILE A 51 -9.06 2.26 9.56
C ILE A 51 -9.45 3.62 8.97
N GLY A 52 -9.22 4.71 9.71
CA GLY A 52 -9.55 6.06 9.25
C GLY A 52 -8.77 6.44 7.99
N ALA A 53 -7.49 6.06 7.92
CA ALA A 53 -6.67 6.26 6.74
C ALA A 53 -7.20 5.52 5.50
N VAL A 54 -7.54 4.24 5.61
CA VAL A 54 -8.09 3.44 4.49
C VAL A 54 -9.42 4.02 4.01
N VAL A 55 -10.35 4.32 4.92
CA VAL A 55 -11.65 4.92 4.59
C VAL A 55 -11.49 6.25 3.84
N PHE A 56 -10.57 7.09 4.31
CA PHE A 56 -10.28 8.35 3.63
C PHE A 56 -9.68 8.15 2.24
N LEU A 57 -8.75 7.20 2.06
CA LEU A 57 -8.18 6.89 0.75
C LEU A 57 -9.26 6.36 -0.21
N GLU A 58 -10.11 5.44 0.24
CA GLU A 58 -11.24 4.92 -0.57
C GLU A 58 -12.19 6.04 -1.01
N SER A 59 -12.47 7.01 -0.13
CA SER A 59 -13.33 8.16 -0.48
C SER A 59 -12.76 9.02 -1.62
N LYS A 60 -11.43 9.00 -1.80
CA LYS A 60 -10.71 9.79 -2.81
C LYS A 60 -10.39 8.98 -4.07
N ALA A 61 -10.25 7.66 -3.96
CA ALA A 61 -9.97 6.74 -5.06
C ALA A 61 -10.94 6.89 -6.25
N LYS A 62 -12.22 7.22 -5.98
CA LYS A 62 -13.24 7.42 -7.03
C LYS A 62 -12.87 8.44 -8.10
N ASN A 63 -12.07 9.44 -7.76
CA ASN A 63 -11.70 10.53 -8.67
C ASN A 63 -10.18 10.62 -8.90
N ASP A 64 -9.42 9.67 -8.35
CA ASP A 64 -7.97 9.73 -8.38
C ASP A 64 -7.37 8.33 -8.46
N LYS A 65 -7.00 7.95 -9.69
CA LYS A 65 -6.37 6.66 -10.00
C LYS A 65 -5.06 6.42 -9.23
N GLY A 66 -4.32 7.47 -8.88
CA GLY A 66 -3.10 7.33 -8.09
C GLY A 66 -3.41 6.96 -6.63
N VAL A 67 -4.47 7.55 -6.07
CA VAL A 67 -4.97 7.18 -4.74
C VAL A 67 -5.64 5.81 -4.73
N GLU A 68 -6.44 5.49 -5.75
CA GLU A 68 -7.00 4.15 -5.97
C GLU A 68 -5.91 3.09 -5.95
N ARG A 69 -4.83 3.36 -6.68
CA ARG A 69 -3.71 2.43 -6.74
C ARG A 69 -3.01 2.26 -5.39
N LEU A 70 -2.80 3.36 -4.66
CA LEU A 70 -2.18 3.28 -3.33
C LEU A 70 -3.03 2.47 -2.35
N VAL A 71 -4.35 2.73 -2.27
CA VAL A 71 -5.20 1.99 -1.32
C VAL A 71 -5.24 0.51 -1.67
N LEU A 72 -5.21 0.16 -2.96
CA LEU A 72 -5.14 -1.22 -3.40
C LEU A 72 -3.82 -1.89 -3.02
N ASP A 73 -2.68 -1.23 -3.22
CA ASP A 73 -1.36 -1.76 -2.83
C ASP A 73 -1.27 -1.97 -1.30
N LEU A 74 -1.75 -1.03 -0.50
CA LEU A 74 -1.81 -1.19 0.97
C LEU A 74 -2.70 -2.37 1.36
N SER A 75 -3.88 -2.49 0.74
CA SER A 75 -4.84 -3.55 1.03
C SER A 75 -4.30 -4.93 0.65
N ARG A 76 -3.66 -5.05 -0.52
CA ARG A 76 -2.97 -6.28 -0.96
C ARG A 76 -1.89 -6.69 0.02
N TRP A 77 -1.07 -5.76 0.51
CA TRP A 77 -0.05 -6.08 1.50
C TRP A 77 -0.63 -6.60 2.81
N ILE A 78 -1.62 -5.89 3.35
CA ILE A 78 -2.26 -6.28 4.62
C ILE A 78 -2.94 -7.64 4.46
N ALA A 79 -3.65 -7.87 3.37
CA ALA A 79 -4.24 -9.17 3.06
C ALA A 79 -3.19 -10.28 2.98
N LYS A 80 -2.10 -10.03 2.26
CA LYS A 80 -0.98 -10.97 2.15
C LYS A 80 -0.32 -11.28 3.50
N ARG A 81 -0.35 -10.37 4.48
CA ARG A 81 0.35 -10.52 5.77
C ARG A 81 -0.52 -11.05 6.90
N PHE A 82 -1.82 -10.82 6.85
CA PHE A 82 -2.71 -11.06 7.99
C PHE A 82 -3.97 -11.85 7.63
N LEU A 83 -4.33 -11.96 6.36
CA LEU A 83 -5.60 -12.54 5.91
C LEU A 83 -5.39 -13.87 5.17
N HIS A 84 -4.33 -14.61 5.50
CA HIS A 84 -3.98 -15.91 4.90
C HIS A 84 -5.12 -16.94 4.88
N ASN A 85 -6.07 -16.85 5.82
CA ASN A 85 -7.22 -17.74 5.95
C ASN A 85 -8.53 -17.12 5.47
N CYS A 86 -8.53 -15.83 5.08
CA CYS A 86 -9.64 -15.30 4.33
C CYS A 86 -9.56 -15.99 2.98
N LYS A 87 -10.51 -16.89 2.73
CA LYS A 87 -10.86 -17.30 1.37
C LYS A 87 -11.31 -16.04 0.64
N THR A 88 -10.39 -15.20 0.19
CA THR A 88 -10.67 -14.18 -0.80
C THR A 88 -10.81 -14.93 -2.12
N HIS A 89 -11.90 -15.72 -2.22
CA HIS A 89 -12.47 -16.14 -3.48
C HIS A 89 -13.00 -14.93 -4.25
N ASP A 90 -13.03 -13.74 -3.64
CA ASP A 90 -13.22 -12.49 -4.36
C ASP A 90 -11.92 -12.16 -5.12
N THR A 91 -11.88 -12.60 -6.37
CA THR A 91 -10.89 -12.16 -7.37
C THR A 91 -11.11 -10.71 -7.82
N ASP A 92 -12.16 -10.06 -7.32
CA ASP A 92 -12.44 -8.65 -7.60
C ASP A 92 -11.58 -7.74 -6.72
N GLU A 93 -10.50 -7.24 -7.31
CA GLU A 93 -9.59 -6.28 -6.67
C GLU A 93 -10.30 -5.02 -6.15
N ARG A 94 -11.47 -4.67 -6.72
CA ARG A 94 -12.27 -3.52 -6.29
C ARG A 94 -12.87 -3.69 -4.90
N ARG A 95 -13.03 -4.94 -4.44
CA ARG A 95 -13.61 -5.26 -3.13
C ARG A 95 -12.56 -5.45 -2.05
N LEU A 96 -11.31 -5.67 -2.44
CA LEU A 96 -10.22 -5.96 -1.52
C LEU A 96 -10.03 -4.89 -0.43
N PRO A 97 -10.05 -3.57 -0.73
CA PRO A 97 -9.97 -2.55 0.32
C PRO A 97 -11.06 -2.69 1.37
N ARG A 98 -12.30 -2.98 0.94
CA ARG A 98 -13.43 -3.19 1.84
C ARG A 98 -13.29 -4.45 2.68
N THR A 99 -12.85 -5.57 2.08
CA THR A 99 -12.58 -6.81 2.81
C THR A 99 -11.52 -6.62 3.89
N VAL A 100 -10.45 -5.89 3.56
CA VAL A 100 -9.37 -5.57 4.50
C VAL A 100 -9.88 -4.67 5.63
N LEU A 101 -10.70 -3.67 5.31
CA LEU A 101 -11.33 -2.79 6.30
C LEU A 101 -12.22 -3.57 7.26
N ASP A 102 -13.10 -4.43 6.74
CA ASP A 102 -13.99 -5.24 7.56
C ASP A 102 -13.18 -6.18 8.46
N ALA A 103 -12.06 -6.74 7.99
CA ALA A 103 -11.19 -7.56 8.81
C ALA A 103 -10.49 -6.76 9.94
N MET A 104 -10.09 -5.51 9.70
CA MET A 104 -9.52 -4.65 10.74
C MET A 104 -10.52 -4.33 11.85
N VAL A 105 -11.79 -4.08 11.49
CA VAL A 105 -12.86 -3.77 12.44
C VAL A 105 -13.12 -4.93 13.40
N HIS A 106 -12.95 -6.18 12.94
CA HIS A 106 -13.15 -7.38 13.75
C HIS A 106 -11.85 -7.95 14.33
N ALA A 107 -10.71 -7.32 14.08
CA ALA A 107 -9.42 -7.77 14.59
C ALA A 107 -9.31 -7.56 16.11
N SER A 108 -8.55 -8.42 16.78
CA SER A 108 -8.16 -8.15 18.17
C SER A 108 -7.31 -6.87 18.22
N SER A 109 -7.27 -6.18 19.37
CA SER A 109 -6.44 -4.97 19.52
C SER A 109 -4.96 -5.26 19.21
N THR A 110 -4.47 -6.46 19.57
CA THR A 110 -3.09 -6.87 19.28
C THR A 110 -2.86 -7.05 17.78
N ASP A 111 -3.78 -7.70 17.07
CA ASP A 111 -3.65 -7.90 15.62
C ASP A 111 -3.81 -6.59 14.86
N TYR A 112 -4.72 -5.72 15.29
CA TYR A 112 -4.88 -4.38 14.72
C TYR A 112 -3.61 -3.52 14.88
N MET A 113 -2.96 -3.57 16.04
CA MET A 113 -1.67 -2.89 16.26
C MET A 113 -0.59 -3.45 15.32
N ARG A 114 -0.50 -4.78 15.17
CA ARG A 114 0.43 -5.42 14.24
C ARG A 114 0.18 -5.02 12.78
N MET A 115 -1.09 -4.96 12.36
CA MET A 115 -1.47 -4.47 11.03
C MET A 115 -1.05 -3.02 10.83
N THR A 116 -1.22 -2.17 11.84
CA THR A 116 -0.84 -0.76 11.81
C THR A 116 0.67 -0.59 11.69
N GLU A 117 1.45 -1.25 12.55
CA GLU A 117 2.91 -1.24 12.50
C GLU A 117 3.44 -1.75 11.15
N GLU A 118 2.92 -2.87 10.68
CA GLU A 118 3.32 -3.45 9.40
C GLU A 118 3.01 -2.52 8.22
N THR A 119 1.85 -1.86 8.23
CA THR A 119 1.49 -0.89 7.19
C THR A 119 2.41 0.33 7.21
N MET A 120 2.75 0.85 8.40
CA MET A 120 3.68 1.96 8.55
C MET A 120 5.08 1.62 8.00
N GLN A 121 5.55 0.39 8.23
CA GLN A 121 6.82 -0.09 7.69
C GLN A 121 6.80 -0.20 6.15
N LEU A 122 5.68 -0.63 5.56
CA LEU A 122 5.51 -0.61 4.10
C LEU A 122 5.49 0.83 3.56
N VAL A 123 4.70 1.71 4.18
CA VAL A 123 4.57 3.13 3.77
C VAL A 123 5.93 3.82 3.76
N ARG A 124 6.80 3.52 4.73
CA ARG A 124 8.18 4.02 4.75
C ARG A 124 8.93 3.66 3.46
N TRP A 125 8.86 2.40 3.02
CA TRP A 125 9.53 1.94 1.80
C TRP A 125 8.91 2.56 0.55
N LEU A 126 7.57 2.60 0.44
CA LEU A 126 6.88 3.27 -0.66
C LEU A 126 7.33 4.73 -0.78
N ARG A 127 7.38 5.47 0.34
CA ARG A 127 7.79 6.88 0.39
C ARG A 127 9.22 7.10 -0.10
N GLN A 128 10.15 6.21 0.22
CA GLN A 128 11.53 6.30 -0.25
C GLN A 128 11.61 6.01 -1.76
N LEU A 129 10.90 4.99 -2.23
CA LEU A 129 11.02 4.50 -3.59
C LEU A 129 10.29 5.37 -4.62
N VAL A 130 9.21 6.06 -4.26
CA VAL A 130 8.54 7.02 -5.16
C VAL A 130 9.44 8.21 -5.54
N ASP A 131 10.48 8.52 -4.77
CA ASP A 131 11.47 9.54 -5.12
C ASP A 131 12.64 8.97 -5.96
N VAL A 132 12.86 7.66 -5.89
CA VAL A 132 13.89 6.93 -6.64
C VAL A 132 13.41 6.62 -8.07
N TYR A 133 12.18 6.15 -8.20
CA TYR A 133 11.58 5.75 -9.47
C TYR A 133 10.77 6.86 -10.14
N ASP A 134 10.99 8.12 -9.77
CA ASP A 134 10.29 9.25 -10.39
C ASP A 134 10.67 9.34 -11.88
N PRO A 135 9.71 9.13 -12.82
CA PRO A 135 10.01 9.16 -14.25
C PRO A 135 10.62 10.48 -14.71
N GLY A 136 10.23 11.61 -14.10
CA GLY A 136 10.81 12.91 -14.44
C GLY A 136 12.29 13.00 -14.08
N ARG A 137 12.69 12.39 -12.95
CA ARG A 137 14.09 12.40 -12.48
C ARG A 137 14.99 11.46 -13.29
N ILE A 138 14.44 10.35 -13.78
CA ILE A 138 15.19 9.35 -14.56
C ILE A 138 15.50 9.87 -15.97
N GLU A 139 14.61 10.68 -16.55
CA GLU A 139 14.81 11.32 -17.85
C GLU A 139 15.88 12.41 -17.79
N ASP A 140 15.90 13.25 -16.75
CA ASP A 140 16.90 14.31 -16.57
C ASP A 140 18.34 13.78 -16.34
N ALA A 141 18.50 12.49 -16.07
CA ALA A 141 19.78 11.83 -15.81
C ALA A 141 20.39 11.13 -17.04
N ARG A 142 19.73 11.18 -18.21
CA ARG A 142 20.18 10.61 -19.48
C ARG A 142 20.61 11.71 -20.45
#